data_AF-A0A4Q3RE94-F1
#
_entry.id   AF-A0A4Q3RE94-F1
#
_cell.length_a   1.000
_cell.length_b   1.000
_cell.length_c   1.000
_cell.angle_alpha   90.00
_cell.angle_beta   90.00
_cell.angle_gamma   90.00
#
_symmetry.space_group_name_H-M   'P 1'
#
loop_
_entity.id
_entity.type
_entity.pdbx_description
1 polymer ?
#
loop_
_entity_poly.entity_id
_entity_poly.type
_entity_poly.pdbx_seq_one_letter_code
_entity_poly.pdbx_strand_id
1 'polypeptide(L)'
;MRKLPAELIIALGALLLFVPFLGATHLFDWDEINFAEASREMMATGNYAIPQIGFEPFWEKPPLFFWLQVICMKIFGVNEFASRFPNAVCGVLTLILLYR
;
A
#
# COMPACT_ATOMS: atom_id res chain seq x y z
N MET A 1 -29.34 -5.43 23.78
CA MET A 1 -28.00 -5.60 23.18
C MET A 1 -27.97 -4.82 21.87
N ARG A 2 -27.13 -3.79 21.74
CA ARG A 2 -27.03 -3.00 20.50
C ARG A 2 -26.29 -3.85 19.46
N LYS A 3 -26.93 -4.18 18.33
CA LYS A 3 -26.25 -4.91 17.24
C LYS A 3 -25.09 -4.04 16.74
N LEU A 4 -23.91 -4.64 16.55
CA LEU A 4 -22.80 -3.94 15.92
C LEU A 4 -23.19 -3.56 14.48
N PRO A 5 -22.80 -2.36 14.00
CA PRO A 5 -23.03 -2.01 12.60
C PRO A 5 -22.26 -2.97 11.69
N ALA A 6 -22.89 -3.40 10.59
CA ALA A 6 -22.33 -4.41 9.69
C ALA A 6 -20.96 -3.98 9.13
N GLU A 7 -20.81 -2.68 8.88
CA GLU A 7 -19.59 -2.03 8.41
C GLU A 7 -18.42 -2.23 9.38
N LEU A 8 -18.69 -2.20 10.70
CA LEU A 8 -17.65 -2.44 11.70
C LEU A 8 -17.22 -3.89 11.74
N ILE A 9 -18.15 -4.83 11.57
CA ILE A 9 -17.84 -6.26 11.48
C ILE A 9 -16.99 -6.53 10.23
N ILE A 10 -17.39 -5.96 9.10
CA ILE A 10 -16.65 -6.07 7.83
C ILE A 10 -15.25 -5.47 7.97
N ALA A 11 -15.13 -4.26 8.55
CA ALA A 11 -13.85 -3.60 8.74
C ALA A 11 -12.90 -4.42 9.61
N LEU A 12 -13.37 -4.92 10.77
CA LEU A 12 -12.55 -5.73 11.67
C LEU A 12 -12.18 -7.07 11.06
N GLY A 13 -13.11 -7.73 10.37
CA GLY A 13 -12.85 -8.98 9.66
C GLY A 13 -11.82 -8.80 8.54
N ALA A 14 -11.95 -7.75 7.74
CA ALA A 14 -11.01 -7.45 6.66
C ALA A 14 -9.61 -7.09 7.18
N LEU A 15 -9.51 -6.29 8.24
CA LEU A 15 -8.23 -5.97 8.88
C LEU A 15 -7.55 -7.24 9.42
N LEU A 16 -8.31 -8.14 10.06
CA LEU A 16 -7.80 -9.41 10.56
C LEU A 16 -7.28 -10.33 9.45
N LEU A 17 -7.88 -10.27 8.26
CA LEU A 17 -7.48 -11.12 7.14
C LEU A 17 -6.36 -10.52 6.28
N PHE A 18 -6.34 -9.20 6.11
CA PHE A 18 -5.45 -8.54 5.13
C PHE A 18 -4.15 -8.01 5.75
N VAL A 19 -4.11 -7.69 7.04
CA VAL A 19 -2.94 -7.04 7.66
C VAL A 19 -1.91 -8.03 8.21
N PRO A 20 -2.29 -9.14 8.87
CA PRO A 20 -1.31 -10.10 9.35
C PRO A 20 -0.44 -10.65 8.22
N PHE A 21 0.86 -10.78 8.50
CA PHE A 21 1.84 -11.40 7.60
C PHE A 21 2.10 -10.65 6.27
N LEU A 22 1.62 -9.42 6.09
CA LEU A 22 1.94 -8.61 4.89
C LEU A 22 3.46 -8.51 4.61
N GLY A 23 4.28 -8.42 5.66
CA GLY A 23 5.73 -8.39 5.55
C GLY A 23 6.43 -9.74 5.79
N ALA A 24 5.70 -10.86 5.80
CA ALA A 24 6.30 -12.17 6.14
C ALA A 24 7.12 -12.79 5.01
N THR A 25 6.98 -12.30 3.78
CA THR A 25 7.69 -12.77 2.59
C THR A 25 8.32 -11.60 1.87
N HIS A 26 9.44 -11.89 1.18
CA HIS A 26 10.10 -10.91 0.31
C HIS A 26 9.16 -10.47 -0.84
N LEU A 27 9.46 -9.34 -1.46
CA LEU A 27 8.83 -8.96 -2.73
C LEU A 27 9.39 -9.87 -3.82
N PHE A 28 8.51 -10.59 -4.53
CA PHE A 28 8.91 -11.53 -5.57
C PHE A 28 8.21 -11.26 -6.90
N ASP A 29 7.10 -10.52 -6.87
CA ASP A 29 6.40 -10.13 -8.07
C ASP A 29 7.07 -8.89 -8.72
N TRP A 30 7.04 -8.85 -10.05
CA TRP A 30 7.67 -7.79 -10.81
C TRP A 30 7.04 -6.42 -10.50
N ASP A 31 5.72 -6.33 -10.36
CA ASP A 31 5.05 -5.09 -10.00
C ASP A 31 5.35 -4.70 -8.56
N GLU A 32 5.34 -5.66 -7.61
CA GLU A 32 5.65 -5.38 -6.20
C GLU A 32 7.03 -4.74 -6.03
N ILE A 33 8.05 -5.29 -6.71
CA ILE A 33 9.43 -4.80 -6.62
C ILE A 33 9.54 -3.41 -7.25
N ASN A 34 9.03 -3.24 -8.47
CA ASN A 34 9.14 -1.96 -9.19
C ASN A 34 8.42 -0.82 -8.48
N PHE A 35 7.24 -1.09 -7.93
CA PHE A 35 6.48 -0.08 -7.20
C PHE A 35 7.14 0.31 -5.88
N ALA A 36 7.66 -0.68 -5.15
CA ALA A 36 8.41 -0.44 -3.92
C ALA A 36 9.71 0.35 -4.19
N GLU A 37 10.50 -0.02 -5.20
CA GLU A 37 11.72 0.70 -5.55
C GLU A 37 11.42 2.11 -6.04
N ALA A 38 10.40 2.30 -6.88
CA ALA A 38 10.04 3.65 -7.32
C ALA A 38 9.61 4.55 -6.16
N SER A 39 8.84 4.02 -5.22
CA SER A 39 8.48 4.75 -4.00
C SER A 39 9.70 5.08 -3.14
N ARG A 40 10.66 4.15 -3.02
CA ARG A 40 11.93 4.37 -2.33
C ARG A 40 12.77 5.46 -3.01
N GLU A 41 12.85 5.44 -4.33
CA GLU A 41 13.58 6.43 -5.13
C GLU A 41 12.95 7.82 -5.05
N MET A 42 11.62 7.93 -5.07
CA MET A 42 10.93 9.22 -4.86
C MET A 42 11.30 9.86 -3.51
N MET A 43 11.52 9.04 -2.46
CA MET A 43 12.02 9.55 -1.18
C MET A 43 13.49 9.93 -1.23
N ALA A 44 14.32 9.16 -1.95
CA ALA A 44 15.75 9.42 -2.07
C ALA A 44 16.06 10.66 -2.90
N THR A 45 15.32 10.90 -3.99
CA THR A 45 15.53 12.04 -4.90
C THR A 45 14.72 13.27 -4.51
N GLY A 46 13.64 13.10 -3.75
CA GLY A 46 12.66 14.15 -3.45
C GLY A 46 11.76 14.50 -4.64
N ASN A 47 11.92 13.82 -5.78
CA ASN A 47 11.04 14.00 -6.94
C ASN A 47 9.79 13.14 -6.76
N TYR A 48 8.74 13.74 -6.20
CA TYR A 48 7.45 13.07 -6.06
C TYR A 48 6.54 13.17 -7.29
N ALA A 49 6.95 13.88 -8.34
CA ALA A 49 6.12 14.09 -9.53
C ALA A 49 6.25 12.96 -10.55
N ILE A 50 7.47 12.45 -10.72
CA ILE A 50 7.82 11.45 -11.74
C ILE A 50 8.34 10.20 -11.02
N PRO A 51 7.63 9.06 -11.08
CA PRO A 51 8.17 7.78 -10.61
C PRO A 51 9.45 7.42 -11.36
N GLN A 52 10.41 6.81 -10.69
CA GLN A 52 11.67 6.38 -11.26
C GLN A 52 11.96 4.93 -10.88
N ILE A 53 12.63 4.16 -11.73
CA ILE A 53 13.15 2.83 -11.39
C ILE A 53 14.59 2.78 -11.89
N GLY A 54 15.53 2.47 -10.99
CA GLY A 54 16.95 2.59 -11.31
C GLY A 54 17.36 4.03 -11.62
N PHE A 55 16.66 5.00 -11.02
CA PHE A 55 16.79 6.44 -11.25
C PHE A 55 16.42 6.93 -12.66
N GLU A 56 15.86 6.05 -13.50
CA GLU A 56 15.32 6.40 -14.81
C GLU A 56 13.80 6.60 -14.75
N PRO A 57 13.22 7.55 -15.50
CA PRO A 57 11.78 7.82 -15.46
C PRO A 57 10.91 6.62 -15.84
N PHE A 58 9.91 6.31 -15.01
CA PHE A 58 8.91 5.27 -15.24
C PHE A 58 7.56 5.89 -15.61
N TRP A 59 7.29 6.02 -16.91
CA TRP A 59 6.16 6.78 -17.46
C TRP A 59 4.83 6.02 -17.52
N GLU A 60 4.83 4.73 -17.24
CA GLU A 60 3.67 3.87 -17.50
C GLU A 60 2.53 4.04 -16.49
N LYS A 61 2.82 4.58 -15.30
CA LYS A 61 1.88 4.59 -14.16
C LYS A 61 1.79 5.99 -13.52
N PRO A 62 0.59 6.45 -13.15
CA PRO A 62 0.43 7.71 -12.42
C PRO A 62 0.96 7.63 -10.97
N PRO A 63 1.35 8.76 -10.36
CA PRO A 63 2.11 8.77 -9.09
C PRO A 63 1.28 8.46 -7.83
N LEU A 64 -0.05 8.42 -7.93
CA LEU A 64 -0.95 8.36 -6.76
C LEU A 64 -0.64 7.20 -5.82
N PHE A 65 -0.48 5.99 -6.36
CA PHE A 65 -0.24 4.82 -5.52
C PHE A 65 1.17 4.85 -4.90
N PHE A 66 2.17 5.34 -5.63
CA PHE A 66 3.51 5.53 -5.10
C PHE A 66 3.52 6.53 -3.95
N TRP A 67 2.70 7.59 -3.98
CA TRP A 67 2.56 8.48 -2.83
C TRP A 67 2.02 7.78 -1.58
N LEU A 68 1.07 6.86 -1.73
CA LEU A 68 0.57 6.06 -0.60
C LEU A 68 1.67 5.17 -0.03
N GLN A 69 2.46 4.52 -0.89
CA GLN A 69 3.61 3.72 -0.47
C GLN A 69 4.69 4.59 0.20
N VAL A 70 5.02 5.76 -0.35
CA VAL A 70 5.94 6.74 0.26
C VAL A 70 5.50 7.11 1.67
N ILE A 71 4.20 7.42 1.87
CA ILE A 71 3.67 7.74 3.21
C ILE A 71 3.84 6.54 4.15
N CYS A 72 3.51 5.34 3.71
CA CYS A 72 3.66 4.13 4.52
C CYS A 72 5.12 3.84 4.85
N MET A 73 6.03 3.98 3.89
CA MET A 73 7.47 3.79 4.09
C MET A 73 8.07 4.85 5.03
N LYS A 74 7.55 6.09 5.04
CA LYS A 74 7.94 7.11 6.03
C LYS A 74 7.48 6.76 7.45
N ILE A 75 6.37 6.06 7.61
CA ILE A 75 5.80 5.69 8.92
C ILE A 75 6.39 4.37 9.45
N PHE A 76 6.47 3.34 8.60
CA PHE A 76 6.84 1.98 8.98
C PHE A 76 8.26 1.58 8.58
N GLY A 77 8.99 2.45 7.87
CA GLY A 77 10.28 2.14 7.25
C GLY A 77 10.15 1.50 5.87
N VAL A 78 11.26 1.41 5.15
CA VAL A 78 11.33 0.74 3.84
C VAL A 78 11.41 -0.77 4.08
N ASN A 79 10.29 -1.46 3.89
CA ASN A 79 10.15 -2.91 4.03
C ASN A 79 8.90 -3.40 3.28
N GLU A 80 8.72 -4.72 3.26
CA GLU A 80 7.64 -5.42 2.56
C GLU A 80 6.27 -5.13 3.17
N PHE A 81 6.21 -4.91 4.49
CA PHE A 81 4.96 -4.51 5.14
C PHE A 81 4.51 -3.14 4.62
N ALA A 82 5.41 -2.16 4.59
CA ALA A 82 5.10 -0.80 4.16
C ALA A 82 4.70 -0.71 2.68
N SER A 83 5.30 -1.52 1.81
CA SER A 83 4.95 -1.54 0.37
C SER A 83 3.57 -2.14 0.12
N ARG A 84 3.12 -3.11 0.92
CA ARG A 84 1.81 -3.76 0.75
C ARG A 84 0.70 -3.17 1.61
N PHE A 85 1.02 -2.42 2.65
CA PHE A 85 0.03 -1.82 3.56
C PHE A 85 -1.03 -0.95 2.84
N PRO A 86 -0.69 -0.11 1.84
CA PRO A 86 -1.69 0.62 1.05
C PRO A 86 -2.75 -0.30 0.41
N ASN A 87 -2.35 -1.47 -0.09
CA ASN A 87 -3.26 -2.44 -0.72
C ASN A 87 -4.28 -2.96 0.29
N ALA A 88 -3.83 -3.31 1.50
CA ALA A 88 -4.71 -3.77 2.57
C ALA A 88 -5.75 -2.70 2.95
N VAL A 89 -5.31 -1.44 3.10
CA VAL A 89 -6.21 -0.32 3.41
C VAL A 89 -7.24 -0.11 2.30
N CYS A 90 -6.82 -0.07 1.03
CA CYS A 90 -7.73 0.04 -0.11
C CYS A 90 -8.73 -1.12 -0.18
N GLY A 91 -8.30 -2.34 0.14
CA GLY A 91 -9.16 -3.53 0.23
C GLY A 91 -10.23 -3.38 1.31
N VAL A 92 -9.86 -2.96 2.52
CA VAL A 92 -10.82 -2.71 3.61
C VAL A 92 -11.82 -1.62 3.23
N LEU A 93 -11.33 -0.50 2.68
CA LEU A 93 -12.20 0.61 2.26
C LEU A 93 -13.18 0.18 1.16
N THR A 94 -12.73 -0.61 0.19
CA THR A 94 -13.59 -1.15 -0.87
C THR A 94 -14.72 -2.00 -0.29
N LEU A 95 -14.42 -2.90 0.65
CA LEU A 95 -15.44 -3.74 1.28
C LEU A 95 -16.46 -2.90 2.06
N ILE A 96 -16.00 -1.90 2.83
CA ILE A 96 -16.91 -1.01 3.56
C ILE A 96 -17.81 -0.24 2.59
N LEU A 97 -17.27 0.30 1.51
CA LEU A 97 -18.03 1.10 0.56
C LEU A 97 -19.02 0.27 -0.28
N LEU A 98 -18.66 -0.97 -0.62
CA LEU A 98 -19.50 -1.86 -1.42
C LEU A 98 -20.71 -2.40 -0.65
N TYR A 99 -20.54 -2.65 0.65
CA TYR A 99 -21.57 -3.27 1.51
C TYR A 99 -22.24 -2.29 2.49
N ARG A 100 -22.08 -0.98 2.24
CA ARG A 100 -22.79 0.07 2.97
C ARG A 100 -24.23 0.23 2.51
#